data_AF-A0A352F1J8-F1
#
_entry.id   AF-A0A352F1J8-F1
#
_cell.length_a   1.000
_cell.length_b   1.000
_cell.length_c   1.000
_cell.angle_alpha   90.00
_cell.angle_beta   90.00
_cell.angle_gamma   90.00
#
_symmetry.space_group_name_H-M   'P 1'
#
loop_
_entity.id
_entity.type
_entity.pdbx_description
1 polymer ?
#
loop_
_entity_poly.entity_id
_entity_poly.type
_entity_poly.pdbx_seq_one_letter_code
_entity_poly.pdbx_strand_id
1 'polypeptide(L)'
;MAGLFLILGLNSTGAAQAFDEDAEYGPVVRAYLGYLKNEQEVVDDRASRREITPAYYRRNSNRIRALRQMATRIARETRNDYLPELEAVSADEFGLLFEQPPHPNVLRVGEVFRTKFRYLGLVRSSEVFYVFARLDPYEQSELMAREARSGTEAHNTPTQQELSGAKTVTRSRRVSTP
;
A
#
# COMPACT_ATOMS: atom_id res chain seq x y z
N MET A 1 -34.38 36.74 57.34
CA MET A 1 -33.25 35.79 57.34
C MET A 1 -33.12 35.23 55.93
N ALA A 2 -32.31 35.87 55.09
CA ALA A 2 -32.16 35.50 53.68
C ALA A 2 -31.04 34.45 53.56
N GLY A 3 -31.38 33.29 52.99
CA GLY A 3 -30.47 32.15 52.81
C GLY A 3 -29.65 32.29 51.52
N LEU A 4 -28.33 32.20 51.68
CA LEU A 4 -27.33 32.19 50.63
C LEU A 4 -27.16 30.75 50.12
N PHE A 5 -27.59 30.46 48.88
CA PHE A 5 -27.31 29.18 48.22
C PHE A 5 -26.04 29.31 47.36
N LEU A 6 -24.97 28.64 47.81
CA LEU A 6 -23.71 28.49 47.11
C LEU A 6 -23.81 27.26 46.20
N ILE A 7 -23.89 27.44 44.88
CA ILE A 7 -23.85 26.33 43.91
C ILE A 7 -22.40 26.17 43.45
N LEU A 8 -21.75 25.11 43.95
CA LEU A 8 -20.47 24.59 43.47
C LEU A 8 -20.70 23.89 42.13
N GLY A 9 -20.33 24.55 41.04
CA GLY A 9 -20.26 23.93 39.71
C GLY A 9 -19.03 23.02 39.62
N LEU A 10 -19.25 21.71 39.66
CA LEU A 10 -18.24 20.71 39.30
C LEU A 10 -18.00 20.80 37.78
N ASN A 11 -16.79 21.18 37.40
CA ASN A 11 -16.30 21.01 36.03
C ASN A 11 -16.01 19.52 35.81
N SER A 12 -16.97 18.80 35.24
CA SER A 12 -16.73 17.46 34.72
C SER A 12 -15.82 17.58 33.50
N THR A 13 -14.53 17.32 33.68
CA THR A 13 -13.62 17.02 32.56
C THR A 13 -14.07 15.72 31.92
N GLY A 14 -14.88 15.83 30.86
CA GLY A 14 -15.19 14.71 29.98
C GLY A 14 -13.95 14.28 29.22
N ALA A 15 -13.19 13.34 29.79
CA ALA A 15 -12.26 12.54 29.02
C ALA A 15 -13.11 11.66 28.09
N ALA A 16 -13.17 12.05 26.81
CA ALA A 16 -13.89 11.34 25.78
C ALA A 16 -13.43 9.87 25.74
N GLN A 17 -14.36 8.96 26.03
CA GLN A 17 -14.24 7.54 25.75
C GLN A 17 -14.20 7.34 24.23
N ALA A 18 -13.01 7.34 23.64
CA ALA A 18 -12.80 7.06 22.23
C ALA A 18 -11.77 5.93 22.05
N PHE A 19 -11.85 4.89 22.88
CA PHE A 19 -10.83 3.84 23.00
C PHE A 19 -11.23 2.43 22.59
N ASP A 20 -12.41 2.18 22.00
CA ASP A 20 -12.85 0.79 21.78
C ASP A 20 -13.33 0.41 20.37
N GLU A 21 -13.38 1.33 19.39
CA GLU A 21 -13.67 0.92 18.00
C GLU A 21 -12.50 0.17 17.37
N ASP A 22 -11.26 0.51 17.75
CA ASP A 22 -10.05 -0.09 17.19
C ASP A 22 -9.52 -1.28 18.02
N ALA A 23 -10.23 -1.67 19.10
CA ALA A 23 -9.81 -2.74 19.99
C ALA A 23 -9.91 -4.14 19.34
N GLU A 24 -10.71 -4.29 18.29
CA GLU A 24 -10.83 -5.53 17.51
C GLU A 24 -9.56 -5.85 16.69
N TYR A 25 -8.71 -4.85 16.43
CA TYR A 25 -7.53 -5.01 15.59
C TYR A 25 -6.29 -5.36 16.42
N GLY A 26 -5.36 -6.07 15.77
CA GLY A 26 -4.04 -6.35 16.33
C GLY A 26 -3.17 -5.09 16.48
N PRO A 27 -2.02 -5.22 17.16
CA PRO A 27 -1.16 -4.10 17.50
C PRO A 27 -0.69 -3.27 16.29
N VAL A 28 -0.35 -3.89 15.16
CA VAL A 28 0.15 -3.18 13.97
C VAL A 28 -0.96 -2.34 13.35
N VAL A 29 -2.12 -2.95 13.08
CA VAL A 29 -3.25 -2.24 12.49
C VAL A 29 -3.72 -1.13 13.43
N ARG A 30 -3.79 -1.41 14.74
CA ARG A 30 -4.17 -0.39 15.74
C ARG A 30 -3.19 0.78 15.79
N ALA A 31 -1.89 0.51 15.74
CA ALA A 31 -0.88 1.56 15.69
C ALA A 31 -1.05 2.44 14.44
N TYR A 32 -1.33 1.84 13.29
CA TYR A 32 -1.59 2.58 12.06
C TYR A 32 -2.86 3.44 12.13
N LEU A 33 -3.96 2.89 12.65
CA LEU A 33 -5.21 3.65 12.82
C LEU A 33 -5.05 4.80 13.83
N GLY A 34 -4.29 4.58 14.90
CA GLY A 34 -3.89 5.61 15.85
C GLY A 34 -3.02 6.70 15.20
N TYR A 35 -2.05 6.33 14.36
CA TYR A 35 -1.27 7.28 13.57
C TYR A 35 -2.18 8.16 12.69
N LEU A 36 -3.11 7.56 11.93
CA LEU A 36 -4.04 8.32 11.10
C LEU A 36 -4.96 9.25 11.90
N LYS A 37 -5.31 8.87 13.15
CA LYS A 37 -6.06 9.76 14.05
C LYS A 37 -5.23 10.99 14.41
N ASN A 38 -3.97 10.79 14.80
CA ASN A 38 -3.07 11.90 15.12
C ASN A 38 -2.85 12.82 13.91
N GLU A 39 -2.72 12.27 12.71
CA GLU A 39 -2.62 13.08 11.47
C GLU A 39 -3.87 13.94 11.23
N GLN A 40 -5.06 13.39 11.51
CA GLN A 40 -6.30 14.17 11.40
C GLN A 40 -6.31 15.32 12.42
N GLU A 41 -5.87 15.08 13.65
CA GLU A 41 -5.76 16.12 14.69
C GLU A 41 -4.79 17.24 14.28
N VAL A 42 -3.66 16.91 13.64
CA VAL A 42 -2.72 17.91 13.10
C VAL A 42 -3.36 18.73 11.98
N VAL A 43 -4.09 18.08 11.07
CA VAL A 43 -4.81 18.78 9.98
C VAL A 43 -5.89 19.71 10.55
N ASP A 44 -6.64 19.26 11.56
CA ASP A 44 -7.65 20.06 12.25
C ASP A 44 -7.05 21.25 12.99
N ASP A 45 -5.94 21.07 13.72
CA ASP A 45 -5.23 22.15 14.43
C ASP A 45 -4.76 23.23 13.46
N ARG A 46 -4.08 22.84 12.37
CA ARG A 46 -3.60 23.79 11.35
C ARG A 46 -4.74 24.53 10.65
N ALA A 47 -5.87 23.86 10.41
CA ALA A 47 -7.07 24.50 9.87
C ALA A 47 -7.64 25.54 10.85
N SER A 48 -7.71 25.20 12.14
CA SER A 48 -8.21 26.12 13.18
C SER A 48 -7.38 27.40 13.28
N ARG A 49 -6.07 27.27 13.10
CA ARG A 49 -5.10 28.38 13.07
C ARG A 49 -5.04 29.12 11.74
N ARG A 50 -5.81 28.68 10.73
CA ARG A 50 -5.84 29.22 9.36
C ARG A 50 -4.48 29.16 8.65
N GLU A 51 -3.66 28.16 9.00
CA GLU A 51 -2.34 27.94 8.38
C GLU A 51 -2.42 27.18 7.06
N ILE A 52 -3.58 26.59 6.78
CA ILE A 52 -3.83 25.81 5.56
C ILE A 52 -5.13 26.28 4.90
N THR A 53 -5.21 26.07 3.59
CA THR A 53 -6.41 26.44 2.82
C THR A 53 -7.55 25.45 3.08
N PRO A 54 -8.82 25.86 2.92
CA PRO A 54 -9.95 24.95 3.02
C PRO A 54 -9.90 23.78 2.02
N ALA A 55 -9.33 24.01 0.84
CA ALA A 55 -9.14 22.96 -0.16
C ALA A 55 -8.11 21.92 0.31
N TYR A 56 -6.99 22.37 0.87
CA TYR A 56 -5.98 21.49 1.46
C TYR A 56 -6.55 20.68 2.62
N TYR A 57 -7.30 21.32 3.52
CA TYR A 57 -7.98 20.66 4.63
C TYR A 57 -8.87 19.51 4.15
N ARG A 58 -9.83 19.81 3.25
CA ARG A 58 -10.76 18.81 2.73
C ARG A 58 -10.02 17.64 2.10
N ARG A 59 -9.03 17.92 1.25
CA ARG A 59 -8.26 16.88 0.56
C ARG A 59 -7.52 15.97 1.53
N ASN A 60 -6.79 16.54 2.49
CA ASN A 60 -6.02 15.74 3.44
C ASN A 60 -6.94 14.95 4.39
N SER A 61 -8.02 15.54 4.89
CA SER A 61 -9.00 14.80 5.70
C SER A 61 -9.66 13.66 4.92
N ASN A 62 -9.99 13.87 3.65
CA ASN A 62 -10.53 12.81 2.81
C ASN A 62 -9.51 11.71 2.53
N ARG A 63 -8.24 12.07 2.31
CA ARG A 63 -7.13 11.12 2.16
C ARG A 63 -6.98 10.25 3.40
N ILE A 64 -6.96 10.85 4.59
CA ILE A 64 -6.87 10.14 5.87
C ILE A 64 -8.05 9.17 6.04
N ARG A 65 -9.28 9.60 5.71
CA ARG A 65 -10.46 8.71 5.73
C ARG A 65 -10.32 7.56 4.72
N ALA A 66 -9.80 7.82 3.52
CA ALA A 66 -9.59 6.79 2.51
C ALA A 66 -8.59 5.73 2.97
N LEU A 67 -7.47 6.16 3.56
CA LEU A 67 -6.46 5.26 4.15
C LEU A 67 -7.04 4.43 5.29
N ARG A 68 -7.79 5.06 6.21
CA ARG A 68 -8.47 4.37 7.31
C ARG A 68 -9.41 3.27 6.80
N GLN A 69 -10.26 3.61 5.84
CA GLN A 69 -11.20 2.67 5.25
C GLN A 69 -10.49 1.48 4.58
N MET A 70 -9.39 1.74 3.86
CA MET A 70 -8.62 0.66 3.23
C MET A 70 -7.92 -0.22 4.28
N ALA A 71 -7.30 0.38 5.30
CA ALA A 71 -6.64 -0.37 6.37
C ALA A 71 -7.62 -1.28 7.12
N THR A 72 -8.78 -0.76 7.51
CA THR A 72 -9.86 -1.54 8.12
C THR A 72 -10.35 -2.66 7.20
N ARG A 73 -10.48 -2.40 5.90
CA ARG A 73 -10.87 -3.42 4.91
C ARG A 73 -9.85 -4.56 4.87
N ILE A 74 -8.56 -4.25 4.72
CA ILE A 74 -7.49 -5.24 4.66
C ILE A 74 -7.47 -6.08 5.94
N ALA A 75 -7.53 -5.44 7.11
CA ALA A 75 -7.51 -6.14 8.39
C ALA A 75 -8.68 -7.12 8.52
N ARG A 76 -9.89 -6.72 8.09
CA ARG A 76 -11.10 -7.56 8.12
C ARG A 76 -11.07 -8.70 7.12
N GLU A 77 -10.58 -8.45 5.90
CA GLU A 77 -10.51 -9.45 4.83
C GLU A 77 -9.44 -10.50 5.10
N THR A 78 -8.26 -10.07 5.54
CA THR A 78 -7.12 -10.97 5.77
C THR A 78 -7.17 -11.67 7.13
N ARG A 79 -7.86 -11.08 8.11
CA ARG A 79 -7.84 -11.50 9.52
C ARG A 79 -6.42 -11.65 10.07
N ASN A 80 -5.50 -10.86 9.53
CA ASN A 80 -4.11 -10.83 9.94
C ASN A 80 -3.76 -9.42 10.40
N ASP A 81 -2.83 -9.31 11.35
CA ASP A 81 -2.29 -8.03 11.81
C ASP A 81 -1.16 -7.52 10.89
N TYR A 82 -1.16 -7.94 9.63
CA TYR A 82 -0.26 -7.41 8.63
C TYR A 82 -0.95 -6.30 7.85
N LEU A 83 -0.34 -5.13 7.82
CA LEU A 83 -0.79 -3.99 7.04
C LEU A 83 0.39 -3.42 6.25
N PRO A 84 0.33 -3.40 4.91
CA PRO A 84 1.39 -2.79 4.13
C PRO A 84 1.38 -1.26 4.31
N GLU A 85 2.48 -0.60 3.97
CA GLU A 85 2.52 0.86 3.93
C GLU A 85 1.55 1.36 2.84
N LEU A 86 0.52 2.10 3.24
CA LEU A 86 -0.53 2.57 2.35
C LEU A 86 -0.29 4.01 1.90
N GLU A 87 -0.48 4.24 0.61
CA GLU A 87 -0.44 5.55 -0.03
C GLU A 87 -1.78 5.82 -0.73
N ALA A 88 -2.39 6.97 -0.46
CA ALA A 88 -3.65 7.37 -1.09
C ALA A 88 -3.48 8.69 -1.84
N VAL A 89 -3.70 8.65 -3.15
CA VAL A 89 -3.51 9.80 -4.04
C VAL A 89 -4.75 10.03 -4.90
N SER A 90 -5.06 11.29 -5.18
CA SER A 90 -6.01 11.63 -6.24
C SER A 90 -5.36 11.47 -7.63
N ALA A 91 -6.17 11.49 -8.69
CA ALA A 91 -5.64 11.28 -10.05
C ALA A 91 -4.59 12.34 -10.47
N ASP A 92 -4.78 13.60 -10.04
CA ASP A 92 -3.83 14.70 -10.25
C ASP A 92 -2.53 14.55 -9.45
N GLU A 93 -2.50 13.64 -8.47
CA GLU A 93 -1.36 13.41 -7.57
C GLU A 93 -0.55 12.16 -7.94
N PHE A 94 -0.88 11.46 -9.03
CA PHE A 94 -0.11 10.27 -9.45
C PHE A 94 1.35 10.58 -9.73
N GLY A 95 1.67 11.81 -10.14
CA GLY A 95 3.04 12.28 -10.34
C GLY A 95 3.90 12.26 -9.07
N LEU A 96 3.28 12.16 -7.88
CA LEU A 96 4.00 12.02 -6.61
C LEU A 96 4.55 10.60 -6.40
N LEU A 97 3.88 9.59 -6.94
CA LEU A 97 4.26 8.18 -6.78
C LEU A 97 5.01 7.64 -8.00
N PHE A 98 4.70 8.18 -9.18
CA PHE A 98 5.17 7.65 -10.45
C PHE A 98 5.78 8.76 -11.30
N GLU A 99 7.00 8.55 -11.78
CA GLU A 99 7.62 9.43 -12.79
C GLU A 99 6.80 9.45 -14.09
N GLN A 100 6.18 8.31 -14.43
CA GLN A 100 5.25 8.18 -15.54
C GLN A 100 3.91 7.66 -14.99
N PRO A 101 2.98 8.57 -14.66
CA PRO A 101 1.67 8.22 -14.11
C PRO A 101 0.89 7.26 -15.01
N PRO A 102 0.39 6.11 -14.49
CA PRO A 102 -0.53 5.27 -15.23
C PRO A 102 -1.88 5.99 -15.40
N HIS A 103 -2.62 5.66 -16.46
CA HIS A 103 -4.00 6.16 -16.59
C HIS A 103 -4.90 5.52 -15.52
N PRO A 104 -5.69 6.29 -14.76
CA PRO A 104 -6.50 5.71 -13.68
C PRO A 104 -7.52 4.65 -14.15
N ASN A 105 -7.98 4.74 -15.40
CA ASN A 105 -8.98 3.84 -15.98
C ASN A 105 -8.44 2.43 -16.31
N VAL A 106 -7.12 2.24 -16.34
CA VAL A 106 -6.53 0.93 -16.67
C VAL A 106 -6.10 0.14 -15.44
N LEU A 107 -6.15 0.75 -14.25
CA LEU A 107 -5.66 0.16 -13.01
C LEU A 107 -6.48 -1.07 -12.60
N ARG A 108 -5.80 -2.17 -12.28
CA ARG A 108 -6.43 -3.40 -11.78
C ARG A 108 -5.98 -3.71 -10.36
N VAL A 109 -6.91 -4.09 -9.49
CA VAL A 109 -6.58 -4.47 -8.11
C VAL A 109 -5.57 -5.62 -8.12
N GLY A 110 -4.51 -5.49 -7.35
CA GLY A 110 -3.39 -6.43 -7.30
C GLY A 110 -2.28 -6.16 -8.32
N GLU A 111 -2.50 -5.27 -9.30
CA GLU A 111 -1.48 -4.88 -10.28
C GLU A 111 -0.30 -4.18 -9.59
N VAL A 112 0.92 -4.56 -9.96
CA VAL A 112 2.16 -4.01 -9.39
C VAL A 112 2.83 -3.09 -10.40
N PHE A 113 3.12 -1.87 -9.97
CA PHE A 113 3.78 -0.83 -10.75
C PHE A 113 5.25 -0.72 -10.36
N ARG A 114 6.13 -0.93 -11.34
CA ARG A 114 7.60 -0.80 -11.21
C ARG A 114 8.18 -1.54 -10.00
N THR A 115 7.58 -2.69 -9.66
CA THR A 115 7.99 -3.52 -8.52
C THR A 115 7.99 -2.77 -7.18
N LYS A 116 7.26 -1.66 -7.05
CA LYS A 116 7.26 -0.80 -5.85
C LYS A 116 5.89 -0.61 -5.23
N PHE A 117 4.86 -0.46 -6.05
CA PHE A 117 3.51 -0.17 -5.59
C PHE A 117 2.52 -1.19 -6.13
N ARG A 118 1.71 -1.78 -5.26
CA ARG A 118 0.58 -2.64 -5.62
C ARG A 118 -0.71 -1.83 -5.51
N TYR A 119 -1.51 -1.77 -6.56
CA TYR A 119 -2.80 -1.08 -6.51
C TYR A 119 -3.81 -1.90 -5.71
N LEU A 120 -4.44 -1.27 -4.70
CA LEU A 120 -5.39 -1.92 -3.80
C LEU A 120 -6.85 -1.59 -4.13
N GLY A 121 -7.08 -0.55 -4.92
CA GLY A 121 -8.42 -0.13 -5.33
C GLY A 121 -8.68 1.35 -5.09
N LEU A 122 -9.94 1.74 -5.22
CA LEU A 122 -10.39 3.11 -5.03
C LEU A 122 -11.28 3.25 -3.78
N VAL A 123 -11.19 4.40 -3.14
CA VAL A 123 -12.06 4.81 -2.04
C VAL A 123 -12.68 6.16 -2.36
N ARG A 124 -13.98 6.29 -2.12
CA ARG A 124 -14.73 7.54 -2.31
C ARG A 124 -14.99 8.19 -0.96
N SER A 125 -14.33 9.31 -0.70
CA SER A 125 -14.57 10.15 0.49
C SER A 125 -14.78 11.58 0.03
N SER A 126 -15.93 11.89 -0.57
CA SER A 126 -16.27 13.14 -1.28
C SER A 126 -15.44 13.45 -2.55
N GLU A 127 -14.21 12.91 -2.65
CA GLU A 127 -13.43 12.78 -3.88
C GLU A 127 -12.91 11.33 -4.01
N VAL A 128 -12.35 10.99 -5.18
CA VAL A 128 -11.83 9.64 -5.46
C VAL A 128 -10.34 9.58 -5.11
N PHE A 129 -9.99 8.66 -4.22
CA PHE A 129 -8.60 8.30 -3.93
C PHE A 129 -8.29 6.92 -4.48
N TYR A 130 -7.12 6.79 -5.10
CA TYR A 130 -6.52 5.54 -5.52
C TYR A 130 -5.53 5.13 -4.44
N VAL A 131 -5.73 3.95 -3.87
CA VAL A 131 -4.92 3.47 -2.75
C VAL A 131 -3.94 2.41 -3.25
N PHE A 132 -2.68 2.56 -2.85
CA PHE A 132 -1.58 1.69 -3.20
C PHE A 132 -0.93 1.16 -1.92
N ALA A 133 -0.40 -0.06 -1.99
CA ALA A 133 0.50 -0.62 -1.00
C ALA A 133 1.94 -0.50 -1.51
N ARG A 134 2.87 -0.03 -0.70
CA ARG A 134 4.31 -0.19 -1.00
C ARG A 134 4.69 -1.64 -0.73
N LEU A 135 5.40 -2.23 -1.68
CA LEU A 135 5.93 -3.58 -1.52
C LEU A 135 7.12 -3.55 -0.57
N ASP A 136 7.15 -4.49 0.38
CA ASP A 136 8.31 -4.66 1.24
C ASP A 136 9.50 -5.26 0.47
N PRO A 137 10.75 -5.15 0.97
CA PRO A 137 11.93 -5.64 0.25
C PRO A 137 11.86 -7.12 -0.13
N TYR A 138 11.16 -7.95 0.65
CA TYR A 138 11.01 -9.37 0.36
C TYR A 138 10.05 -9.58 -0.82
N GLU A 139 8.87 -8.96 -0.80
CA GLU A 139 7.92 -8.96 -1.92
C GLU A 139 8.59 -8.45 -3.22
N GLN A 140 9.42 -7.41 -3.14
CA GLN A 140 10.16 -6.90 -4.28
C GLN A 140 11.15 -7.92 -4.83
N SER A 141 11.94 -8.54 -3.95
CA SER A 141 12.95 -9.53 -4.35
C SER A 141 12.33 -10.77 -4.99
N GLU A 142 11.18 -11.22 -4.50
CA GLU A 142 10.45 -12.34 -5.08
C GLU A 142 9.94 -12.02 -6.49
N LEU A 143 9.42 -10.81 -6.71
CA LEU A 143 8.97 -10.39 -8.03
C LEU A 143 10.13 -10.29 -9.02
N MET A 144 11.24 -9.66 -8.63
CA MET A 144 12.44 -9.60 -9.48
C MET A 144 13.00 -10.98 -9.81
N ALA A 145 13.00 -11.90 -8.84
CA ALA A 145 13.44 -13.28 -9.06
C ALA A 145 12.50 -14.04 -10.03
N ARG A 146 11.19 -13.81 -9.96
CA ARG A 146 10.21 -14.37 -10.90
C ARG A 146 10.42 -13.83 -12.30
N GLU A 147 10.58 -12.51 -12.46
CA GLU A 147 10.84 -11.88 -13.76
C GLU A 147 12.12 -12.39 -14.41
N ALA A 148 13.21 -12.53 -13.64
CA ALA A 148 14.47 -13.09 -14.13
C ALA A 148 14.32 -14.54 -14.64
N ARG A 149 13.50 -15.35 -13.97
CA ARG A 149 13.23 -16.73 -14.39
C ARG A 149 12.37 -16.78 -15.65
N SER A 150 11.31 -15.98 -15.72
CA SER A 150 10.42 -15.90 -16.89
C SER A 150 11.12 -15.35 -18.14
N GLY A 151 12.11 -14.46 -17.98
CA GLY A 151 12.95 -13.98 -19.08
C GLY A 151 13.93 -15.02 -19.64
N THR A 152 14.27 -16.06 -18.87
CA THR A 152 15.26 -17.07 -19.27
C THR A 152 14.62 -18.23 -20.06
N GLU A 153 13.32 -18.52 -19.86
CA GLU A 153 12.62 -19.59 -20.56
C GLU A 153 12.16 -19.20 -21.99
N ALA A 154 12.16 -17.92 -22.35
CA ALA A 154 11.73 -17.45 -23.67
C ALA A 154 12.79 -17.56 -24.79
N HIS A 155 14.03 -18.01 -24.51
CA HIS A 155 15.12 -18.07 -25.50
C HIS A 155 15.67 -19.47 -25.81
N ASN A 156 15.03 -20.55 -25.34
CA ASN A 156 15.42 -21.92 -25.72
C ASN A 156 14.28 -22.61 -26.48
N THR A 157 14.03 -22.17 -27.72
CA THR A 157 13.41 -23.04 -28.72
C THR A 157 14.56 -23.72 -29.49
N PRO A 158 14.87 -25.00 -29.24
CA PRO A 158 15.74 -25.73 -30.13
C PRO A 158 14.98 -25.95 -31.43
N THR A 159 15.38 -25.24 -32.48
CA THR A 159 15.01 -25.57 -33.86
C THR A 159 15.53 -26.98 -34.15
N GLN A 160 14.66 -27.98 -33.96
CA GLN A 160 14.85 -29.30 -34.54
C GLN A 160 14.67 -29.18 -36.05
N GLN A 161 15.79 -29.23 -36.78
CA GLN A 161 15.79 -29.56 -38.18
C GLN A 161 16.72 -30.77 -38.34
N GLU A 162 16.11 -31.96 -38.35
CA GLU A 162 16.76 -33.23 -38.62
C GLU A 162 16.34 -33.75 -40.01
N LEU A 163 17.23 -34.57 -40.60
CA LEU A 163 17.23 -35.28 -41.89
C LEU A 163 18.03 -34.58 -42.99
N SER A 164 19.03 -35.17 -43.66
CA SER A 164 19.57 -36.53 -43.68
C SER A 164 20.85 -36.50 -44.55
N GLY A 165 21.88 -37.29 -44.24
CA GLY A 165 23.03 -37.45 -45.15
C GLY A 165 24.25 -38.12 -44.53
N ALA A 166 24.23 -39.44 -44.44
CA ALA A 166 25.31 -40.29 -43.96
C ALA A 166 26.65 -40.11 -44.72
N LYS A 167 27.78 -40.19 -43.99
CA LYS A 167 28.93 -41.03 -44.37
C LYS A 167 29.94 -41.21 -43.21
N THR A 168 30.18 -42.48 -42.93
CA THR A 168 31.20 -43.16 -42.12
C THR A 168 32.62 -42.60 -42.32
N VAL A 169 33.50 -42.70 -41.29
CA VAL A 169 34.88 -43.28 -41.35
C VAL A 169 35.72 -42.91 -40.10
N THR A 170 35.94 -43.93 -39.25
CA THR A 170 37.25 -44.40 -38.71
C THR A 170 37.95 -43.67 -37.55
N ARG A 171 37.75 -44.24 -36.35
CA ARG A 171 38.75 -44.79 -35.39
C ARG A 171 40.18 -44.21 -35.39
N SER A 172 40.64 -43.70 -34.23
CA SER A 172 41.87 -44.22 -33.58
C SER A 172 42.05 -43.83 -32.12
N ARG A 173 42.74 -44.74 -31.45
CA ARG A 173 42.96 -44.99 -30.01
C ARG A 173 44.37 -44.54 -29.63
N ARG A 174 44.57 -43.97 -28.43
CA ARG A 174 45.62 -44.32 -27.43
C ARG A 174 45.60 -43.30 -26.29
N VAL A 175 45.39 -43.73 -25.04
CA VAL A 175 46.36 -44.24 -24.04
C VAL A 175 47.15 -43.09 -23.38
N SER A 176 47.25 -43.27 -22.07
CA SER A 176 47.56 -42.39 -20.95
C SER A 176 49.02 -42.01 -20.73
N THR A 177 49.19 -41.03 -19.81
CA THR A 177 50.24 -40.89 -18.77
C THR A 177 51.66 -40.50 -19.19
N PRO A 178 52.49 -39.94 -18.29
CA PRO A 178 52.40 -39.87 -16.82
C PRO A 178 51.98 -38.52 -16.23
#